data_AF-A0A6M0HUB2-F1
#
_entry.id   AF-A0A6M0HUB2-F1
#
_cell.length_a   1.000
_cell.length_b   1.000
_cell.length_c   1.000
_cell.angle_alpha   90.00
_cell.angle_beta   90.00
_cell.angle_gamma   90.00
#
_symmetry.space_group_name_H-M   'P 1'
#
loop_
_entity.id
_entity.type
_entity.pdbx_description
1 polymer ?
#
loop_
_entity_poly.entity_id
_entity_poly.type
_entity_poly.pdbx_seq_one_letter_code
_entity_poly.pdbx_strand_id
1 'polypeptide(L)' 'MPGSWRASGNEARDALRRALGDALQEMVTLSGQVSRGFVRASRPADLARKLGPERRAREAAR' A
#
# COMPACT_ATOMS: atom_id res chain seq x y z
N MET A 1 23.24 -1.33 40.71
CA MET A 1 23.45 -1.74 39.30
C MET A 1 22.61 -0.86 38.38
N PRO A 2 23.17 0.22 37.78
CA PRO A 2 22.44 1.08 36.86
C PRO A 2 22.68 0.63 35.40
N GLY A 3 21.70 0.00 34.76
CA GLY A 3 21.83 -0.42 33.36
C GLY A 3 20.63 -1.14 32.75
N SER A 4 19.77 -1.75 33.56
CA SER A 4 18.63 -2.55 33.08
C SER A 4 17.54 -1.74 32.37
N TRP A 5 17.28 -0.50 32.79
CA TRP A 5 16.22 0.35 32.20
C TRP A 5 16.56 0.88 30.80
N ARG A 6 17.86 1.11 30.52
CA ARG A 6 18.31 1.50 29.17
C ARG A 6 18.20 0.34 28.18
N ALA A 7 18.51 -0.87 28.63
CA ALA A 7 18.35 -2.08 27.81
C ALA A 7 16.87 -2.31 27.45
N SER A 8 15.97 -2.22 28.43
CA SER A 8 14.52 -2.38 28.23
C SER A 8 13.92 -1.32 27.29
N GLY A 9 14.37 -0.07 27.36
CA GLY A 9 13.90 0.99 26.45
C GLY A 9 14.36 0.81 25.00
N ASN A 10 15.56 0.26 24.78
CA ASN A 10 16.03 -0.07 23.44
C ASN A 10 15.29 -1.27 22.85
N GLU A 11 15.07 -2.32 23.64
CA GLU A 11 14.32 -3.51 23.20
C GLU A 11 12.88 -3.16 22.82
N ALA A 12 12.19 -2.33 23.61
CA ALA A 12 10.84 -1.88 23.30
C ALA A 12 10.80 -1.05 22.00
N ARG A 13 11.82 -0.20 21.76
CA ARG A 13 11.93 0.58 20.51
C ARG A 13 12.18 -0.32 19.31
N ASP A 14 13.04 -1.33 19.45
CA ASP A 14 13.37 -2.25 18.37
C ASP A 14 12.17 -3.14 18.03
N ALA A 15 11.44 -3.61 19.04
CA ALA A 15 10.19 -4.34 18.86
C ALA A 15 9.14 -3.50 18.12
N LEU A 16 8.97 -2.23 18.52
CA LEU A 16 8.06 -1.30 17.83
C LEU A 16 8.50 -1.05 16.39
N ARG A 17 9.79 -0.81 16.15
CA ARG A 17 10.31 -0.55 14.80
C ARG A 17 10.11 -1.75 13.87
N ARG A 18 10.25 -2.97 14.41
CA ARG A 18 10.00 -4.22 13.67
C ARG A 18 8.52 -4.38 13.36
N ALA A 19 7.66 -4.30 14.37
CA ALA A 19 6.21 -4.45 14.20
C ALA A 19 5.62 -3.41 13.23
N LEU A 20 6.12 -2.16 13.28
CA LEU A 20 5.73 -1.12 12.33
C LEU A 20 6.21 -1.43 10.91
N GLY A 21 7.44 -1.93 10.75
CA GLY A 21 7.96 -2.36 9.46
C GLY A 21 7.12 -3.47 8.84
N ASP A 22 6.76 -4.48 9.64
CA ASP A 22 5.94 -5.61 9.20
C ASP A 22 4.53 -5.16 8.76
N ALA A 23 3.88 -4.29 9.53
CA ALA A 23 2.57 -3.73 9.19
C ALA A 23 2.60 -2.89 7.90
N LEU A 24 3.63 -2.07 7.70
CA LEU A 24 3.80 -1.30 6.47
C LEU A 24 4.04 -2.22 5.26
N GLN A 25 4.81 -3.29 5.42
CA GLN A 25 5.07 -4.27 4.36
C GLN A 25 3.78 -5.02 3.98
N GLU A 26 2.95 -5.37 4.95
CA GLU A 26 1.63 -5.97 4.74
C GLU A 26 0.71 -5.02 3.96
N MET A 27 0.67 -3.74 4.35
CA MET A 27 -0.08 -2.71 3.61
C MET A 27 0.42 -2.51 2.18
N VAL A 28 1.73 -2.55 1.93
CA VAL A 28 2.28 -2.48 0.57
C VAL A 28 1.84 -3.69 -0.26
N THR A 29 1.87 -4.89 0.34
CA THR A 29 1.43 -6.12 -0.33
C THR A 29 -0.04 -6.05 -0.71
N LEU A 30 -0.91 -5.63 0.23
CA LEU A 30 -2.34 -5.47 0.00
C LEU A 30 -2.64 -4.36 -1.01
N SER A 31 -1.98 -3.21 -0.90
CA SER A 31 -2.16 -2.09 -1.85
C SER A 31 -1.72 -2.44 -3.27
N GLY A 32 -0.68 -3.28 -3.41
CA GLY A 32 -0.27 -3.84 -4.70
C GLY A 32 -1.34 -4.71 -5.35
N GLN A 33 -2.15 -5.43 -4.56
CA GLN A 33 -3.30 -6.19 -5.06
C GLN A 33 -4.48 -5.29 -5.46
N VAL A 34 -4.75 -4.19 -4.74
CA VAL A 34 -5.82 -3.24 -5.13
C VAL A 34 -5.43 -2.37 -6.33
N SER A 35 -4.15 -2.34 -6.72
CA SER A 35 -3.66 -1.42 -7.77
C SER A 35 -3.85 -1.93 -9.20
N ARG A 36 -4.12 -3.23 -9.41
CA ARG A 36 -4.44 -3.75 -10.75
C ARG A 36 -5.92 -3.51 -11.08
N GLY A 37 -6.18 -2.45 -11.85
CA GLY A 37 -7.50 -2.13 -12.41
C GLY A 37 -8.26 -1.00 -11.72
N PHE A 38 -7.74 -0.45 -10.63
CA PHE A 38 -8.29 0.76 -10.01
C PHE A 38 -7.62 2.01 -10.59
N VAL A 39 -8.42 2.87 -11.20
CA VAL A 39 -7.97 4.16 -11.72
C VAL A 39 -8.44 5.27 -10.80
N ARG A 40 -7.49 6.02 -10.24
CA ARG A 40 -7.80 7.20 -9.42
C ARG A 40 -8.44 8.28 -10.29
N ALA A 41 -9.70 8.62 -10.03
CA ALA A 41 -10.44 9.68 -10.72
C ALA A 41 -11.28 10.45 -9.69
N SER A 42 -11.30 11.78 -9.79
CA SER A 42 -12.09 12.63 -8.90
C SER A 42 -13.55 12.75 -9.36
N ARG A 43 -13.82 12.52 -10.65
CA ARG A 43 -15.17 12.53 -11.23
C ARG A 43 -15.37 11.35 -12.20
N PRO A 44 -16.62 10.89 -12.41
CA PRO A 44 -16.91 9.81 -13.36
C PRO A 44 -16.39 10.08 -14.79
N ALA A 45 -16.43 11.34 -15.25
CA ALA A 45 -15.91 11.71 -16.57
C ALA A 45 -14.39 11.51 -16.70
N ASP A 46 -13.62 11.71 -15.62
CA ASP A 46 -12.17 11.52 -15.62
C ASP A 46 -11.82 10.03 -15.71
N LEU A 47 -12.65 9.18 -15.11
CA LEU A 47 -12.53 7.72 -15.23
C LEU A 47 -12.76 7.28 -16.69
N ALA A 48 -13.84 7.76 -17.31
CA ALA A 48 -14.16 7.44 -18.71
C ALA A 48 -13.07 7.89 -19.69
N ARG A 49 -12.45 9.06 -19.45
CA ARG A 49 -11.31 9.54 -20.23
C ARG A 49 -10.08 8.67 -20.09
N LYS A 50 -9.76 8.24 -18.85
CA LYS A 50 -8.60 7.39 -18.56
C LYS A 50 -8.77 5.96 -19.08
N LEU A 51 -9.97 5.39 -18.95
CA LEU A 51 -10.28 4.02 -19.38
C LEU A 51 -10.67 3.90 -20.85
N GLY A 52 -11.02 5.00 -21.53
CA GLY A 52 -11.54 5.00 -22.89
C GLY A 52 -10.69 4.25 -23.93
N PRO A 53 -9.34 4.40 -23.95
CA PRO A 53 -8.49 3.63 -24.85
C PRO A 53 -8.45 2.13 -24.54
N GLU A 54 -8.26 1.75 -23.27
CA GLU A 54 -8.22 0.33 -22.86
C GLU A 54 -9.55 -0.38 -23.04
N ARG A 55 -10.67 0.31 -22.77
CA ARG A 55 -12.03 -0.20 -23.00
C ARG A 55 -12.23 -0.54 -24.48
N ARG A 56 -11.86 0.37 -25.39
CA ARG A 56 -11.97 0.13 -26.84
C ARG A 56 -11.07 -1.01 -27.31
N ALA A 57 -9.86 -1.12 -26.77
CA ALA A 57 -8.95 -2.22 -27.09
C ALA A 57 -9.52 -3.58 -26.64
N ARG A 58 -10.15 -3.65 -25.45
CA ARG A 58 -10.85 -4.86 -24.98
C ARG A 58 -12.08 -5.20 -25.81
N GLU A 59 -12.87 -4.22 -26.20
CA GLU A 59 -14.04 -4.41 -27.06
C GLU A 59 -13.64 -4.89 -28.46
N ALA A 60 -12.53 -4.40 -29.00
CA ALA A 60 -11.99 -4.83 -30.29
C ALA A 60 -11.33 -6.23 -30.26
N ALA A 61 -10.91 -6.69 -29.08
CA ALA A 61 -10.31 -8.00 -28.87
C ALA A 61 -11.33 -9.10 -28.53
N ARG A 62 -12.63 -8.76 -28.48
CA ARG A 62 -13.74 -9.67 -28.19
C ARG A 62 -14.49 -10.04 -29.45
#